data_AF-A0A1V5XU58-F1
#
_entry.id   AF-A0A1V5XU58-F1
#
_cell.length_a   1.000
_cell.length_b   1.000
_cell.length_c   1.000
_cell.angle_alpha   90.00
_cell.angle_beta   90.00
_cell.angle_gamma   90.00
#
_symmetry.space_group_name_H-M   'P 1'
#
loop_
_entity.id
_entity.type
_entity.pdbx_description
1 polymer ?
#
loop_
_entity_poly.entity_id
_entity_poly.type
_entity_poly.pdbx_seq_one_letter_code
_entity_poly.pdbx_strand_id
1 'polypeptide(L)'
;MKQWKPQLIVLIKIAFGFGILLFFIRRVPLESFLFDVKNANPFYLVPYTIFTISGIWFAGKRWKTALEILGIHTPMKDVIVANGYAFLYSMILPGQILGESLKLLHISAIKENKVVLGASFLIDKLFGILPLLILAPIATLMIHELPINLVVSILLFCALSIILIFFAFTFPAPNLLAKNNLIKKIDTLRSVFSPKKKNFWLLVLYGFLNILSIFAGLSFLALGLHIDNFYTVIIAFSIASIISILPITIAGIGVREGAFISIFAFSGLSASSAILISELILITNVGYGFICWFVTLFYPSNKASGVNLQINNYGERNQEKTLYSFLSLPYIYGYLQSYLGGNSLGNFYVKKHVQPTKKCHILDIGCGPGTILNYLPEDIFYEGYDINSKYIEFAKKKYMDRGQFYCKRVNEMNIDEQSKYEIVLSTALLHHLEDSEAENLFRISYNKLKTNGYLVTLDPVYHKGQNPISRFIISKDRGQHVRDAQGYEGLARKYFNNVEVHVIKGWTRVMPYTLCIMKCYKNR
;
A
#
# COMPACT_ATOMS: atom_id res chain seq x y z
N MET A 1 2.25 -18.52 21.77
CA MET A 1 1.37 -18.73 20.61
C MET A 1 2.21 -18.66 19.33
N LYS A 2 2.27 -19.74 18.53
CA LYS A 2 3.02 -19.78 17.26
C LYS A 2 2.47 -18.69 16.32
N GLN A 3 3.25 -17.64 16.05
CA GLN A 3 2.93 -16.68 15.00
C GLN A 3 2.98 -17.42 13.65
N TRP A 4 1.82 -17.58 13.02
CA TRP A 4 1.72 -18.12 11.67
C TRP A 4 2.58 -17.29 10.72
N LYS A 5 3.35 -17.94 9.83
CA LYS A 5 4.13 -17.22 8.81
C LYS A 5 3.16 -16.33 8.01
N PRO A 6 3.47 -15.05 7.75
CA PRO A 6 2.57 -14.12 7.04
C PRO A 6 2.06 -14.66 5.70
N GLN A 7 2.90 -15.44 5.00
CA GLN A 7 2.57 -16.13 3.76
C GLN A 7 1.42 -17.14 3.92
N LEU A 8 1.37 -17.84 5.05
CA LEU A 8 0.33 -18.83 5.35
C LEU A 8 -1.02 -18.15 5.63
N ILE A 9 -1.02 -17.00 6.28
CA ILE A 9 -2.23 -16.19 6.47
C ILE A 9 -2.80 -15.73 5.12
N VAL A 10 -1.94 -15.27 4.20
CA VAL A 10 -2.37 -14.85 2.87
C VAL A 10 -2.89 -16.04 2.05
N LEU A 11 -2.20 -17.18 2.09
CA LEU A 11 -2.67 -18.41 1.44
C LEU A 11 -4.03 -18.86 2.00
N ILE A 12 -4.24 -18.79 3.31
CA ILE A 12 -5.54 -19.09 3.94
C ILE A 12 -6.62 -18.13 3.43
N LYS A 13 -6.35 -16.81 3.35
CA LYS A 13 -7.32 -15.84 2.83
C LYS A 13 -7.64 -16.05 1.35
N ILE A 14 -6.64 -16.40 0.53
CA ILE A 14 -6.84 -16.75 -0.88
C ILE A 14 -7.68 -18.03 -0.99
N ALA A 15 -7.30 -19.07 -0.26
CA ALA A 15 -8.02 -20.34 -0.27
C ALA A 15 -9.46 -20.19 0.22
N PHE A 16 -9.69 -19.35 1.24
CA PHE A 16 -11.02 -19.05 1.76
C PHE A 16 -11.86 -18.27 0.75
N GLY A 17 -11.35 -17.17 0.20
CA GLY A 17 -12.08 -16.38 -0.81
C GLY A 17 -12.37 -17.19 -2.08
N PHE A 18 -11.37 -17.91 -2.59
CA PHE A 18 -11.52 -18.78 -3.76
C PHE A 18 -12.43 -19.98 -3.47
N GLY A 19 -12.38 -20.53 -2.25
CA GLY A 19 -13.27 -21.60 -1.81
C GLY A 19 -14.74 -21.18 -1.79
N ILE A 20 -15.03 -19.97 -1.27
CA ILE A 20 -16.38 -19.39 -1.30
C ILE A 20 -16.83 -19.17 -2.75
N LEU A 21 -15.96 -18.58 -3.58
CA LEU A 21 -16.26 -18.33 -4.98
C LEU A 21 -16.57 -19.64 -5.74
N LEU A 22 -15.72 -20.66 -5.60
CA LEU A 22 -15.93 -21.98 -6.20
C LEU A 22 -17.19 -22.67 -5.68
N PHE A 23 -17.49 -22.52 -4.39
CA PHE A 23 -18.71 -23.06 -3.79
C PHE A 23 -19.96 -22.48 -4.45
N PHE A 24 -19.99 -21.17 -4.69
CA PHE A 24 -21.12 -20.52 -5.35
C PHE A 24 -21.16 -20.78 -6.85
N ILE A 25 -20.04 -20.68 -7.57
CA ILE A 25 -19.98 -20.93 -9.02
C ILE A 25 -20.45 -22.35 -9.35
N ARG A 26 -20.08 -23.37 -8.56
CA ARG A 26 -20.54 -24.75 -8.77
C ARG A 26 -22.05 -24.93 -8.61
N ARG A 27 -22.73 -24.00 -7.93
CA ARG A 27 -24.17 -24.05 -7.70
C ARG A 27 -24.96 -23.17 -8.67
N VAL A 28 -24.30 -22.40 -9.52
CA VAL A 28 -24.95 -21.56 -10.53
C VAL A 28 -24.74 -22.19 -11.90
N PRO A 29 -25.81 -22.70 -12.56
CA PRO A 29 -25.72 -23.21 -13.91
C PRO A 29 -25.16 -22.16 -14.87
N LEU A 30 -24.17 -22.52 -15.68
CA LEU A 30 -23.60 -21.61 -16.68
C LEU A 30 -24.67 -21.12 -17.66
N GLU A 31 -25.64 -21.97 -17.99
CA GLU A 31 -26.75 -21.65 -18.88
C GLU A 31 -27.63 -20.52 -18.33
N SER A 32 -27.94 -20.53 -17.02
CA SER A 32 -28.75 -19.47 -16.41
C SER A 32 -27.99 -18.14 -16.33
N PHE A 33 -26.67 -18.19 -16.07
CA PHE A 33 -25.83 -17.00 -16.13
C PHE A 33 -25.76 -16.40 -17.54
N LEU A 34 -25.54 -17.24 -18.57
CA LEU A 34 -25.52 -16.79 -19.96
C LEU A 34 -26.89 -16.27 -20.43
N PHE A 35 -27.98 -16.84 -19.92
CA PHE A 35 -29.33 -16.34 -20.16
C PHE A 35 -29.51 -14.94 -19.58
N ASP A 36 -29.15 -14.73 -18.31
CA ASP A 36 -29.24 -13.40 -17.65
C ASP A 36 -28.39 -12.36 -18.39
N VAL A 37 -27.17 -12.72 -18.83
CA VAL A 37 -26.29 -11.83 -19.62
C VAL A 37 -26.92 -11.46 -20.97
N LYS A 38 -27.54 -12.42 -21.67
CA LYS A 38 -28.15 -12.17 -22.99
C LYS A 38 -29.43 -11.34 -22.91
N ASN A 39 -30.21 -11.49 -21.84
CA ASN A 39 -31.46 -10.76 -21.64
C ASN A 39 -31.28 -9.42 -20.92
N ALA A 40 -30.09 -9.17 -20.35
CA ALA A 40 -29.74 -7.90 -19.77
C ALA A 40 -29.80 -6.79 -20.83
N ASN A 41 -30.41 -5.66 -20.48
CA ASN A 41 -30.40 -4.48 -21.33
C ASN A 41 -29.12 -3.67 -21.08
N PRO A 42 -28.17 -3.63 -22.05
CA PRO A 42 -26.89 -2.97 -21.86
C PRO A 42 -27.00 -1.43 -21.81
N PHE A 43 -28.10 -0.82 -22.26
CA PHE A 43 -28.26 0.64 -22.22
C PHE A 43 -28.21 1.18 -20.80
N TYR A 44 -28.62 0.40 -19.81
CA TYR A 44 -28.55 0.77 -18.39
C TYR A 44 -27.14 0.78 -17.81
N LEU A 45 -26.14 0.18 -18.49
CA LEU A 45 -24.74 0.25 -18.07
C LEU A 45 -24.18 1.67 -18.15
N VAL A 46 -24.68 2.49 -19.08
CA VAL A 46 -24.25 3.88 -19.25
C VAL A 46 -24.62 4.74 -18.02
N PRO A 47 -25.90 4.86 -17.62
CA PRO A 47 -26.26 5.60 -16.41
C PRO A 47 -25.63 4.98 -15.16
N TYR A 48 -25.57 3.65 -15.06
CA TYR A 48 -24.86 2.97 -13.96
C TYR A 48 -23.40 3.45 -13.83
N THR A 49 -22.67 3.49 -14.94
CA THR A 49 -21.26 3.93 -14.98
C THR A 49 -21.14 5.41 -14.60
N ILE A 50 -22.02 6.26 -15.13
CA ILE A 50 -22.05 7.70 -14.81
C ILE A 50 -22.24 7.93 -13.30
N PHE A 51 -23.23 7.26 -12.71
CA PHE A 51 -23.52 7.37 -11.28
C PHE A 51 -22.44 6.74 -10.39
N THR A 52 -21.77 5.70 -10.87
CA THR A 52 -20.61 5.11 -10.17
C THR A 52 -19.43 6.08 -10.17
N ILE A 53 -19.11 6.69 -11.32
CA ILE A 53 -18.04 7.70 -11.45
C ILE A 53 -18.34 8.93 -10.60
N SER A 54 -19.59 9.42 -10.59
CA SER A 54 -19.98 10.55 -9.73
C SER A 54 -19.87 10.20 -8.25
N GLY A 55 -20.25 8.98 -7.88
CA GLY A 55 -20.03 8.42 -6.55
C GLY A 55 -18.55 8.49 -6.16
N ILE A 56 -17.64 7.99 -7.00
CA ILE A 56 -16.20 8.01 -6.74
C ILE A 56 -15.67 9.46 -6.62
N TRP A 57 -16.20 10.39 -7.42
CA TRP A 57 -15.85 11.80 -7.32
C TRP A 57 -16.24 12.41 -5.96
N PHE A 58 -17.45 12.10 -5.45
CA PHE A 58 -17.86 12.52 -4.11
C PHE A 58 -17.02 11.88 -3.00
N ALA A 59 -16.61 10.60 -3.16
CA ALA A 59 -15.65 9.99 -2.24
C ALA A 59 -14.29 10.74 -2.25
N GLY A 60 -13.84 11.20 -3.42
CA GLY A 60 -12.68 12.08 -3.53
C GLY A 60 -12.87 13.42 -2.80
N LYS A 61 -14.02 14.09 -2.97
CA LYS A 61 -14.33 15.36 -2.29
C LYS A 61 -14.36 15.21 -0.77
N ARG A 62 -14.91 14.10 -0.30
CA ARG A 62 -14.93 13.72 1.11
C ARG A 62 -13.52 13.56 1.64
N TRP A 63 -12.69 12.77 0.98
CA TRP A 63 -11.32 12.56 1.42
C TRP A 63 -10.48 13.85 1.35
N LYS A 64 -10.66 14.68 0.31
CA LYS A 64 -10.03 16.01 0.22
C LYS A 64 -10.40 16.90 1.41
N THR A 65 -11.68 16.95 1.77
CA THR A 65 -12.15 17.69 2.95
C THR A 65 -11.47 17.19 4.23
N ALA A 66 -11.28 15.87 4.36
CA ALA A 66 -10.58 15.29 5.50
C ALA A 66 -9.11 15.72 5.56
N LEU A 67 -8.44 15.80 4.40
CA LEU A 67 -7.08 16.32 4.29
C LEU A 67 -6.99 17.82 4.63
N GLU A 68 -7.94 18.62 4.16
CA GLU A 68 -8.00 20.06 4.46
C GLU A 68 -8.21 20.33 5.96
N ILE A 69 -9.04 19.53 6.65
CA ILE A 69 -9.19 19.59 8.12
C ILE A 69 -7.87 19.28 8.83
N LEU A 70 -7.03 18.43 8.24
CA LEU A 70 -5.72 18.05 8.76
C LEU A 70 -4.60 19.01 8.32
N GLY A 71 -4.94 20.13 7.66
CA GLY A 71 -3.98 21.14 7.19
C GLY A 71 -3.22 20.75 5.92
N ILE A 72 -3.68 19.72 5.21
CA ILE A 72 -3.08 19.26 3.95
C ILE A 72 -3.90 19.80 2.78
N HIS A 73 -3.31 20.71 2.03
CA HIS A 73 -3.89 21.24 0.80
C HIS A 73 -3.37 20.44 -0.40
N THR A 74 -4.27 19.81 -1.13
CA THR A 74 -3.94 18.99 -2.30
C THR A 74 -5.00 19.23 -3.38
N PRO A 75 -4.61 19.41 -4.66
CA PRO A 75 -5.59 19.62 -5.72
C PRO A 75 -6.41 18.34 -5.96
N MET A 76 -7.65 18.50 -6.44
CA MET A 76 -8.60 17.40 -6.61
C MET A 76 -8.07 16.30 -7.54
N LYS A 77 -7.31 16.65 -8.57
CA LYS A 77 -6.70 15.70 -9.51
C LYS A 77 -5.81 14.67 -8.80
N ASP A 78 -5.01 15.10 -7.84
CA ASP A 78 -4.07 14.22 -7.14
C ASP A 78 -4.82 13.29 -6.18
N VAL A 79 -5.92 13.78 -5.58
CA VAL A 79 -6.83 12.98 -4.73
C VAL A 79 -7.51 11.88 -5.56
N ILE A 80 -8.03 12.21 -6.74
CA ILE A 80 -8.67 11.27 -7.67
C ILE A 80 -7.67 10.19 -8.11
N VAL A 81 -6.49 10.62 -8.55
CA VAL A 81 -5.39 9.73 -8.94
C VAL A 81 -4.99 8.80 -7.79
N ALA A 82 -4.78 9.34 -6.58
CA ALA A 82 -4.38 8.56 -5.43
C ALA A 82 -5.45 7.54 -5.03
N ASN A 83 -6.74 7.90 -5.09
CA ASN A 83 -7.86 6.97 -4.86
C ASN A 83 -7.90 5.84 -5.90
N GLY A 84 -7.72 6.14 -7.19
CA GLY A 84 -7.70 5.11 -8.23
C GLY A 84 -6.52 4.15 -8.09
N TYR A 85 -5.33 4.66 -7.72
CA TYR A 85 -4.17 3.83 -7.40
C TYR A 85 -4.43 2.91 -6.20
N ALA A 86 -4.95 3.47 -5.10
CA ALA A 86 -5.35 2.69 -3.93
C ALA A 86 -6.29 1.54 -4.29
N PHE A 87 -7.26 1.82 -5.16
CA PHE A 87 -8.22 0.83 -5.61
C PHE A 87 -7.52 -0.34 -6.33
N LEU A 88 -6.68 -0.07 -7.33
CA LEU A 88 -5.96 -1.12 -8.07
C LEU A 88 -5.12 -2.00 -7.13
N TYR A 89 -4.39 -1.40 -6.18
CA TYR A 89 -3.59 -2.16 -5.23
C TYR A 89 -4.40 -2.90 -4.18
N SER A 90 -5.61 -2.43 -3.85
CA SER A 90 -6.54 -3.15 -2.97
C SER A 90 -7.00 -4.48 -3.56
N MET A 91 -6.82 -4.67 -4.87
CA MET A 91 -7.12 -5.92 -5.56
C MET A 91 -6.01 -6.95 -5.45
N ILE A 92 -4.76 -6.48 -5.33
CA ILE A 92 -3.57 -7.33 -5.28
C ILE A 92 -3.20 -7.65 -3.83
N LEU A 93 -3.43 -6.69 -2.92
CA LEU A 93 -3.04 -6.83 -1.53
C LEU A 93 -4.08 -7.59 -0.69
N PRO A 94 -3.63 -8.33 0.34
CA PRO A 94 -4.52 -9.08 1.22
C PRO A 94 -5.35 -8.15 2.13
N GLY A 95 -6.49 -7.70 1.61
CA GLY A 95 -7.51 -6.89 2.29
C GLY A 95 -7.58 -5.45 1.78
N GLN A 96 -8.80 -4.92 1.66
CA GLN A 96 -9.05 -3.59 1.08
C GLN A 96 -8.37 -2.46 1.85
N ILE A 97 -8.31 -2.58 3.18
CA ILE A 97 -7.66 -1.60 4.07
C ILE A 97 -6.19 -1.36 3.68
N LEU A 98 -5.45 -2.43 3.37
CA LEU A 98 -4.02 -2.31 3.04
C LEU A 98 -3.80 -1.63 1.70
N GLY A 99 -4.58 -1.97 0.67
CA GLY A 99 -4.50 -1.30 -0.63
C GLY A 99 -4.92 0.16 -0.56
N GLU A 100 -6.00 0.46 0.16
CA GLU A 100 -6.44 1.83 0.32
C GLU A 100 -5.48 2.70 1.12
N SER A 101 -4.70 2.13 2.04
CA SER A 101 -3.64 2.88 2.73
C SER A 101 -2.55 3.38 1.78
N LEU A 102 -2.39 2.79 0.59
CA LEU A 102 -1.35 3.18 -0.37
C LEU A 102 -1.66 4.48 -1.13
N LYS A 103 -2.90 4.99 -1.12
CA LYS A 103 -3.18 6.36 -1.62
C LYS A 103 -2.35 7.41 -0.89
N LEU A 104 -1.99 7.11 0.35
CA LEU A 104 -1.20 7.98 1.23
C LEU A 104 0.29 8.02 0.81
N LEU A 105 0.76 7.07 -0.01
CA LEU A 105 2.12 7.10 -0.60
C LEU A 105 2.25 8.06 -1.78
N HIS A 106 1.12 8.42 -2.43
CA HIS A 106 1.08 9.35 -3.56
C HIS A 106 1.01 10.82 -3.14
N ILE A 107 0.50 11.11 -1.94
CA ILE A 107 0.48 12.48 -1.39
C ILE A 107 1.72 12.67 -0.52
N SER A 108 2.74 13.32 -1.07
CA SER A 108 4.06 13.47 -0.43
C SER A 108 4.01 14.14 0.96
N ALA A 109 3.07 15.04 1.19
CA ALA A 109 2.86 15.71 2.48
C ALA A 109 2.46 14.75 3.63
N ILE A 110 1.89 13.58 3.31
CA ILE A 110 1.45 12.59 4.29
C ILE A 110 2.59 11.66 4.73
N LYS A 111 3.69 11.61 3.97
CA LYS A 111 4.81 10.68 4.21
C LYS A 111 5.54 10.90 5.53
N GLU A 112 5.38 12.05 6.18
CA GLU A 112 6.14 12.38 7.38
C GLU A 112 5.34 12.18 8.69
N ASN A 113 4.00 12.31 8.68
CA ASN A 113 3.17 12.30 9.89
C ASN A 113 2.20 11.10 10.00
N LYS A 114 2.58 10.10 10.80
CA LYS A 114 1.80 8.87 11.08
C LYS A 114 0.40 9.11 11.62
N VAL A 115 0.23 10.17 12.43
CA VAL A 115 -1.03 10.44 13.13
C VAL A 115 -2.03 10.95 12.11
N VAL A 116 -1.60 11.88 11.25
CA VAL A 116 -2.39 12.40 10.12
C VAL A 116 -2.75 11.29 9.12
N LEU A 117 -1.81 10.35 8.90
CA LEU A 117 -2.04 9.17 8.06
C LEU A 117 -3.18 8.29 8.61
N GLY A 118 -3.12 7.90 9.88
CA GLY A 118 -4.18 7.10 10.52
C GLY A 118 -5.51 7.85 10.64
N ALA A 119 -5.44 9.14 10.95
CA ALA A 119 -6.58 10.05 11.07
C ALA A 119 -7.39 10.11 9.78
N SER A 120 -6.74 10.48 8.68
CA SER A 120 -7.38 10.66 7.38
C SER A 120 -8.05 9.37 6.90
N PHE A 121 -7.39 8.23 7.09
CA PHE A 121 -7.94 6.92 6.74
C PHE A 121 -9.16 6.56 7.59
N LEU A 122 -9.07 6.67 8.92
CA LEU A 122 -10.17 6.30 9.81
C LEU A 122 -11.41 7.14 9.53
N ILE A 123 -11.23 8.45 9.35
CA ILE A 123 -12.29 9.38 8.99
C ILE A 123 -12.87 9.03 7.62
N ASP A 124 -12.02 8.72 6.64
CA ASP A 124 -12.47 8.30 5.32
C ASP A 124 -13.25 6.97 5.35
N LYS A 125 -12.99 6.06 6.29
CA LYS A 125 -13.83 4.87 6.46
C LYS A 125 -15.13 5.17 7.19
N LEU A 126 -15.06 5.89 8.29
CA LEU A 126 -16.22 6.16 9.14
C LEU A 126 -17.31 6.95 8.40
N PHE A 127 -16.94 8.03 7.72
CA PHE A 127 -17.89 8.84 6.94
C PHE A 127 -18.30 8.17 5.62
N GLY A 128 -17.65 7.08 5.22
CA GLY A 128 -18.09 6.24 4.09
C GLY A 128 -19.12 5.19 4.50
N ILE A 129 -19.03 4.70 5.75
CA ILE A 129 -19.96 3.69 6.31
C ILE A 129 -21.21 4.34 6.90
N LEU A 130 -21.10 5.53 7.47
CA LEU A 130 -22.22 6.23 8.12
C LEU A 130 -23.47 6.32 7.22
N PRO A 131 -23.39 6.71 5.93
CA PRO A 131 -24.57 6.74 5.08
C PRO A 131 -25.16 5.35 4.80
N LEU A 132 -24.33 4.29 4.72
CA LEU A 132 -24.82 2.92 4.59
C LEU A 132 -25.62 2.50 5.82
N LEU A 133 -25.14 2.82 7.02
CA LEU A 133 -25.84 2.50 8.28
C LEU A 133 -27.18 3.23 8.43
N ILE A 134 -27.37 4.36 7.73
CA ILE A 134 -28.60 5.16 7.80
C ILE A 134 -29.57 4.77 6.67
N LEU A 135 -29.06 4.58 5.45
CA LEU A 135 -29.90 4.32 4.28
C LEU A 135 -30.29 2.84 4.11
N ALA A 136 -29.42 1.89 4.50
CA ALA A 136 -29.72 0.46 4.38
C ALA A 136 -30.92 -0.01 5.23
N PRO A 137 -31.10 0.46 6.49
CA PRO A 137 -32.33 0.22 7.26
C PRO A 137 -33.60 0.64 6.52
N ILE A 138 -33.59 1.81 5.89
CA ILE A 138 -34.75 2.34 5.16
C ILE A 138 -35.08 1.44 3.97
N ALA A 139 -34.06 1.00 3.22
CA ALA A 139 -34.24 0.05 2.12
C ALA A 139 -34.78 -1.31 2.62
N THR A 140 -34.35 -1.77 3.79
CA THR A 140 -34.80 -3.03 4.40
C THR A 140 -36.29 -3.05 4.69
N LEU A 141 -36.86 -1.91 5.11
CA LEU A 141 -38.28 -1.78 5.37
C LEU A 141 -39.15 -1.82 4.09
N MET A 142 -38.55 -1.65 2.91
CA MET A 142 -39.26 -1.69 1.63
C MET A 142 -39.35 -3.11 1.02
N ILE A 143 -38.70 -4.10 1.65
CA ILE A 143 -38.68 -5.49 1.16
C ILE A 143 -39.54 -6.36 2.08
N HIS A 144 -40.73 -6.69 1.63
CA HIS A 144 -41.72 -7.43 2.40
C HIS A 144 -41.39 -8.92 2.50
N GLU A 145 -40.56 -9.42 1.58
CA GLU A 145 -40.14 -10.82 1.48
C GLU A 145 -39.07 -11.18 2.52
N LEU A 146 -38.44 -10.20 3.17
CA LEU A 146 -37.40 -10.46 4.16
C LEU A 146 -37.98 -11.02 5.47
N PRO A 147 -37.36 -12.05 6.06
CA PRO A 147 -37.72 -12.53 7.38
C PRO A 147 -37.64 -11.43 8.43
N ILE A 148 -38.68 -11.30 9.27
CA ILE A 148 -38.77 -10.24 10.30
C ILE A 148 -37.57 -10.24 11.26
N ASN A 149 -37.05 -11.42 11.60
CA ASN A 149 -35.85 -11.57 12.44
C ASN A 149 -34.60 -10.97 11.79
N LEU A 150 -34.46 -11.13 10.46
CA LEU A 150 -33.36 -10.52 9.70
C LEU A 150 -33.52 -9.00 9.64
N VAL A 151 -34.73 -8.50 9.37
CA VAL A 151 -35.04 -7.06 9.37
C VAL A 151 -34.67 -6.44 10.72
N VAL A 152 -35.18 -7.00 11.83
CA VAL A 152 -34.89 -6.53 13.19
C VAL A 152 -33.38 -6.57 13.49
N SER A 153 -32.69 -7.64 13.09
CA SER A 153 -31.24 -7.76 13.29
C SER A 153 -30.45 -6.65 12.57
N ILE A 154 -30.83 -6.33 11.33
CA ILE A 154 -30.21 -5.23 10.55
C ILE A 154 -30.48 -3.88 11.21
N LEU A 155 -31.74 -3.62 11.63
CA LEU A 155 -32.12 -2.38 12.30
C LEU A 155 -31.35 -2.19 13.62
N LEU A 156 -31.27 -3.23 14.46
CA LEU A 156 -30.55 -3.18 15.72
C LEU A 156 -29.04 -2.98 15.52
N PHE A 157 -28.44 -3.68 14.55
CA PHE A 157 -27.02 -3.51 14.23
C PHE A 157 -26.72 -2.08 13.77
N CYS A 158 -27.56 -1.52 12.90
CA CYS A 158 -27.39 -0.15 12.41
C CYS A 158 -27.59 0.88 13.52
N ALA A 159 -28.66 0.75 14.32
CA ALA A 159 -28.94 1.63 15.45
C ALA A 159 -27.80 1.61 16.48
N LEU A 160 -27.34 0.42 16.89
CA LEU A 160 -26.22 0.29 17.82
C LEU A 160 -24.94 0.92 17.24
N SER A 161 -24.64 0.67 15.96
CA SER A 161 -23.46 1.24 15.30
C SER A 161 -23.51 2.76 15.23
N ILE A 162 -24.68 3.34 14.90
CA ILE A 162 -24.89 4.80 14.88
C ILE A 162 -24.72 5.39 16.28
N ILE A 163 -25.30 4.75 17.30
CA ILE A 163 -25.16 5.16 18.70
C ILE A 163 -23.68 5.15 19.11
N LEU A 164 -22.95 4.07 18.82
CA LEU A 164 -21.51 3.96 19.14
C LEU A 164 -20.68 5.04 18.44
N ILE A 165 -20.96 5.31 17.16
CA ILE A 165 -20.32 6.39 16.41
C ILE A 165 -20.65 7.76 17.04
N PHE A 166 -21.92 8.02 17.33
CA PHE A 166 -22.36 9.27 17.95
C PHE A 166 -21.69 9.50 19.31
N PHE A 167 -21.63 8.48 20.16
CA PHE A 167 -20.94 8.54 21.45
C PHE A 167 -19.45 8.83 21.26
N ALA A 168 -18.78 8.16 20.32
CA ALA A 168 -17.36 8.35 20.03
C ALA A 168 -17.02 9.78 19.54
N PHE A 169 -17.96 10.47 18.86
CA PHE A 169 -17.74 11.86 18.42
C PHE A 169 -18.22 12.92 19.41
N THR A 170 -19.20 12.61 20.25
CA THR A 170 -19.81 13.57 21.16
C THR A 170 -19.06 13.64 22.48
N PHE A 171 -18.78 12.49 23.10
CA PHE A 171 -18.24 12.43 24.44
C PHE A 171 -16.73 12.16 24.44
N PRO A 172 -15.94 12.84 25.31
CA PRO A 172 -14.57 12.43 25.57
C PRO A 172 -14.55 11.03 26.16
N ALA A 173 -13.45 10.31 25.94
CA ALA A 173 -13.32 9.01 26.59
C ALA A 173 -13.28 9.17 28.12
N PRO A 174 -13.92 8.27 28.89
CA PRO A 174 -13.89 8.32 30.35
C PRO A 174 -12.45 8.35 30.89
N ASN A 175 -12.20 9.09 31.97
CA ASN A 175 -10.86 9.21 32.58
C ASN A 175 -10.23 7.86 32.97
N LEU A 176 -11.06 6.85 33.28
CA LEU A 176 -10.63 5.47 33.54
C LEU A 176 -9.97 4.81 32.32
N LEU A 177 -10.43 5.17 31.12
CA LEU A 177 -9.96 4.65 29.83
C LEU A 177 -8.89 5.56 29.19
N ALA A 178 -8.83 6.83 29.58
CA ALA A 178 -7.88 7.83 29.07
C ALA A 178 -6.39 7.50 29.31
N LYS A 179 -6.08 6.49 30.13
CA LYS A 179 -4.70 5.97 30.30
C LYS A 179 -4.20 5.24 29.05
N ASN A 180 -5.07 4.77 28.16
CA ASN A 180 -4.67 4.06 26.94
C ASN A 180 -4.29 5.04 25.81
N ASN A 181 -3.10 4.84 25.21
CA ASN A 181 -2.60 5.66 24.11
C ASN A 181 -3.50 5.64 22.86
N LEU A 182 -4.24 4.55 22.62
CA LEU A 182 -5.21 4.49 21.53
C LEU A 182 -6.37 5.47 21.77
N ILE A 183 -6.83 5.54 23.02
CA ILE A 183 -7.98 6.32 23.44
C ILE A 183 -7.66 7.83 23.39
N LYS A 184 -6.46 8.23 23.82
CA LYS A 184 -5.95 9.60 23.63
C LYS A 184 -5.88 10.00 22.15
N LYS A 185 -5.50 9.09 21.27
CA LYS A 185 -5.47 9.36 19.81
C LYS A 185 -6.88 9.55 19.27
N ILE A 186 -7.83 8.70 19.65
CA ILE A 186 -9.24 8.83 19.27
C ILE A 186 -9.81 10.18 19.75
N ASP A 187 -9.52 10.59 20.99
CA ASP A 187 -9.95 11.88 21.53
C ASP A 187 -9.35 13.08 20.79
N THR A 188 -8.11 12.95 20.33
CA THR A 188 -7.46 13.97 19.47
C THR A 188 -8.15 14.05 18.11
N LEU A 189 -8.55 12.92 17.53
CA LEU A 189 -9.32 12.91 16.28
C LEU A 189 -10.70 13.54 16.45
N ARG A 190 -11.38 13.24 17.56
CA ARG A 190 -12.68 13.82 17.91
C ARG A 190 -12.62 15.36 17.97
N SER A 191 -11.58 15.93 18.58
CA SER A 191 -11.45 17.39 18.69
C SER A 191 -11.14 18.06 17.35
N VAL A 192 -10.37 17.38 16.48
CA VAL A 192 -10.07 17.85 15.12
C VAL A 192 -11.34 17.80 14.24
N PHE A 193 -12.04 16.68 14.24
CA PHE A 193 -13.25 16.40 13.46
C PHE A 193 -14.53 16.60 14.30
N SER A 194 -14.73 17.85 14.75
CA SER A 194 -15.87 18.20 15.60
C SER A 194 -17.10 18.58 14.78
N PRO A 195 -18.32 18.13 15.17
CA PRO A 195 -19.60 18.57 14.58
C PRO A 195 -19.84 20.08 14.61
N LYS A 196 -19.10 20.81 15.45
CA LYS A 196 -19.15 22.28 15.53
C LYS A 196 -18.52 22.97 14.32
N LYS A 197 -17.69 22.27 13.54
CA LYS A 197 -16.97 22.84 12.40
C LYS A 197 -17.72 22.55 11.10
N LYS A 198 -17.82 23.55 10.21
CA LYS A 198 -18.45 23.42 8.88
C LYS A 198 -17.92 22.21 8.08
N ASN A 199 -16.61 21.97 8.13
CA ASN A 199 -15.98 20.89 7.36
C ASN A 199 -16.43 19.49 7.81
N PHE A 200 -16.89 19.31 9.06
CA PHE A 200 -17.48 18.05 9.51
C PHE A 200 -18.76 17.72 8.72
N TRP A 201 -19.66 18.70 8.57
CA TRP A 201 -20.89 18.51 7.82
C TRP A 201 -20.65 18.33 6.32
N LEU A 202 -19.57 18.90 5.77
CA LEU A 202 -19.13 18.59 4.41
C LEU A 202 -18.69 17.12 4.26
N LEU A 203 -18.02 16.53 5.27
CA LEU A 203 -17.69 15.09 5.26
C LEU A 203 -18.95 14.23 5.25
N VAL A 204 -19.95 14.58 6.08
CA VAL A 204 -21.25 13.90 6.11
C VAL A 204 -21.94 14.02 4.76
N LEU A 205 -22.10 15.25 4.24
CA LEU A 205 -22.75 15.53 2.96
C LEU A 205 -22.12 14.74 1.81
N TYR A 206 -20.80 14.81 1.65
CA TYR A 206 -20.12 14.07 0.58
C TYR A 206 -20.17 12.56 0.79
N GLY A 207 -20.28 12.06 2.02
CA GLY A 207 -20.55 10.66 2.31
C GLY A 207 -21.92 10.23 1.78
N PHE A 208 -22.96 10.99 2.10
CA PHE A 208 -24.31 10.71 1.60
C PHE A 208 -24.41 10.82 0.08
N LEU A 209 -23.85 11.87 -0.53
CA LEU A 209 -23.84 12.02 -1.98
C LEU A 209 -23.09 10.88 -2.68
N ASN A 210 -22.00 10.37 -2.09
CA ASN A 210 -21.30 9.19 -2.58
C ASN A 210 -22.21 7.96 -2.60
N ILE A 211 -22.84 7.61 -1.47
CA ILE A 211 -23.70 6.41 -1.38
C ILE A 211 -24.99 6.55 -2.20
N LEU A 212 -25.63 7.72 -2.20
CA LEU A 212 -26.82 7.97 -3.02
C LEU A 212 -26.52 7.83 -4.52
N SER A 213 -25.35 8.31 -4.96
CA SER A 213 -24.93 8.13 -6.35
C SER A 213 -24.74 6.65 -6.68
N ILE A 214 -24.09 5.88 -5.80
CA ILE A 214 -23.93 4.44 -5.98
C ILE A 214 -25.30 3.73 -6.02
N PHE A 215 -26.21 4.05 -5.10
CA PHE A 215 -27.55 3.44 -5.07
C PHE A 215 -28.35 3.78 -6.33
N ALA A 216 -28.31 5.02 -6.81
CA ALA A 216 -28.93 5.39 -8.08
C ALA A 216 -28.37 4.56 -9.25
N GLY A 217 -27.04 4.39 -9.30
CA GLY A 217 -26.41 3.52 -10.30
C GLY A 217 -26.89 2.07 -10.20
N LEU A 218 -26.95 1.50 -8.99
CA LEU A 218 -27.43 0.14 -8.75
C LEU A 218 -28.90 -0.03 -9.12
N SER A 219 -29.75 0.99 -8.95
CA SER A 219 -31.13 0.96 -9.42
C SER A 219 -31.22 0.83 -10.94
N PHE A 220 -30.36 1.53 -11.71
CA PHE A 220 -30.31 1.33 -13.16
C PHE A 220 -29.81 -0.07 -13.53
N LEU A 221 -28.83 -0.60 -12.80
CA LEU A 221 -28.35 -1.95 -13.01
C LEU A 221 -29.45 -3.00 -12.75
N ALA A 222 -30.26 -2.79 -11.70
CA ALA A 222 -31.42 -3.61 -11.39
C ALA A 222 -32.46 -3.58 -12.54
N LEU A 223 -32.77 -2.40 -13.06
CA LEU A 223 -33.65 -2.24 -14.23
C LEU A 223 -33.10 -2.97 -15.47
N GLY A 224 -31.79 -2.89 -15.70
CA GLY A 224 -31.14 -3.59 -16.80
C GLY A 224 -31.25 -5.12 -16.72
N LEU A 225 -31.48 -5.66 -15.53
CA LEU A 225 -31.67 -7.09 -15.26
C LEU A 225 -33.12 -7.48 -14.98
N HIS A 226 -34.07 -6.56 -15.21
CA HIS A 226 -35.50 -6.77 -14.93
C HIS A 226 -35.77 -7.19 -13.48
N ILE A 227 -35.03 -6.61 -12.53
CA ILE A 227 -35.24 -6.79 -11.10
C ILE A 227 -36.18 -5.69 -10.60
N ASP A 228 -37.42 -6.05 -10.27
CA ASP A 228 -38.46 -5.11 -9.83
C ASP A 228 -38.11 -4.42 -8.51
N ASN A 229 -37.65 -5.19 -7.52
CA ASN A 229 -37.30 -4.68 -6.20
C ASN A 229 -35.80 -4.34 -6.09
N PHE A 230 -35.43 -3.14 -6.56
CA PHE A 230 -34.04 -2.69 -6.50
C PHE A 230 -33.52 -2.47 -5.06
N TYR A 231 -34.40 -2.38 -4.05
CA TYR A 231 -33.97 -2.30 -2.64
C TYR A 231 -33.21 -3.56 -2.22
N THR A 232 -33.52 -4.73 -2.80
CA THR A 232 -32.77 -5.98 -2.58
C THR A 232 -31.32 -5.84 -3.00
N VAL A 233 -31.06 -5.16 -4.13
CA VAL A 233 -29.70 -4.87 -4.62
C VAL A 233 -28.96 -3.91 -3.68
N ILE A 234 -29.67 -2.89 -3.19
CA ILE A 234 -29.12 -1.88 -2.27
C ILE A 234 -28.67 -2.51 -0.95
N ILE A 235 -29.49 -3.37 -0.34
CA ILE A 235 -29.15 -4.03 0.92
C ILE A 235 -28.00 -5.01 0.72
N ALA A 236 -28.06 -5.82 -0.34
CA ALA A 236 -26.97 -6.72 -0.71
C ALA A 236 -25.64 -5.98 -0.84
N PHE A 237 -25.63 -4.86 -1.56
CA PHE A 237 -24.45 -4.01 -1.69
C PHE A 237 -24.00 -3.40 -0.35
N SER A 238 -24.93 -2.95 0.48
CA SER A 238 -24.63 -2.34 1.78
C SER A 238 -23.96 -3.34 2.73
N ILE A 239 -24.52 -4.55 2.82
CA ILE A 239 -23.95 -5.64 3.61
C ILE A 239 -22.58 -6.02 3.05
N ALA A 240 -22.47 -6.24 1.73
CA ALA A 240 -21.20 -6.56 1.09
C ALA A 240 -20.11 -5.51 1.35
N SER A 241 -20.46 -4.22 1.30
CA SER A 241 -19.55 -3.10 1.54
C SER A 241 -19.05 -3.06 2.98
N ILE A 242 -19.94 -3.32 3.95
CA ILE A 242 -19.57 -3.37 5.37
C ILE A 242 -18.65 -4.57 5.65
N ILE A 243 -19.00 -5.76 5.15
CA ILE A 243 -18.20 -6.98 5.39
C ILE A 243 -16.83 -6.87 4.68
N SER A 244 -16.76 -6.25 3.51
CA SER A 244 -15.50 -6.11 2.73
C SER A 244 -14.42 -5.27 3.42
N ILE A 245 -14.79 -4.47 4.44
CA ILE A 245 -13.83 -3.77 5.30
C ILE A 245 -13.02 -4.77 6.13
N LEU A 246 -13.62 -5.90 6.51
CA LEU A 246 -12.94 -6.93 7.26
C LEU A 246 -11.86 -7.57 6.36
N PRO A 247 -10.60 -7.66 6.80
CA PRO A 247 -9.51 -8.17 5.98
C PRO A 247 -9.53 -9.71 5.89
N ILE A 248 -10.68 -10.29 5.56
CA ILE A 248 -10.93 -11.74 5.54
C ILE A 248 -10.61 -12.32 4.16
N THR A 249 -10.89 -11.58 3.08
CA THR A 249 -10.62 -12.00 1.69
C THR A 249 -9.83 -10.93 0.91
N ILE A 250 -9.26 -11.34 -0.22
CA ILE A 250 -8.60 -10.43 -1.17
C ILE A 250 -9.67 -9.74 -2.01
N ALA A 251 -9.63 -8.41 -2.09
CA ALA A 251 -10.56 -7.59 -2.86
C ALA A 251 -12.07 -7.77 -2.52
N GLY A 252 -12.41 -8.47 -1.43
CA GLY A 252 -13.78 -8.83 -1.10
C GLY A 252 -14.35 -10.01 -1.92
N ILE A 253 -13.53 -10.69 -2.73
CA ILE A 253 -13.97 -11.81 -3.59
C ILE A 253 -14.50 -12.95 -2.72
N GLY A 254 -15.64 -13.52 -3.13
CA GLY A 254 -16.41 -14.54 -2.44
C GLY A 254 -17.38 -13.96 -1.41
N VAL A 255 -16.95 -12.96 -0.64
CA VAL A 255 -17.77 -12.33 0.41
C VAL A 255 -18.86 -11.46 -0.19
N ARG A 256 -18.52 -10.65 -1.19
CA ARG A 256 -19.50 -9.81 -1.90
C ARG A 256 -20.55 -10.69 -2.58
N GLU A 257 -20.12 -11.67 -3.37
CA GLU A 257 -21.01 -12.60 -4.07
C GLU A 257 -21.90 -13.35 -3.07
N GLY A 258 -21.35 -13.81 -1.95
CA GLY A 258 -22.11 -14.47 -0.89
C GLY A 258 -23.17 -13.58 -0.25
N ALA A 259 -22.87 -12.29 -0.02
CA ALA A 259 -23.85 -11.33 0.50
C ALA A 259 -24.99 -11.09 -0.50
N PHE A 260 -24.67 -10.92 -1.80
CA PHE A 260 -25.68 -10.78 -2.84
C PHE A 260 -26.57 -12.02 -2.95
N ILE A 261 -25.98 -13.22 -3.07
CA ILE A 261 -26.72 -14.47 -3.19
C ILE A 261 -27.64 -14.71 -1.97
N SER A 262 -27.14 -14.43 -0.77
CA SER A 262 -27.92 -14.66 0.47
C SER A 262 -29.14 -13.73 0.56
N ILE A 263 -29.00 -12.46 0.20
CA ILE A 263 -30.11 -11.51 0.23
C ILE A 263 -31.09 -11.76 -0.91
N PHE A 264 -30.59 -12.10 -2.10
CA PHE A 264 -31.41 -12.39 -3.28
C PHE A 264 -32.29 -13.63 -3.07
N ALA A 265 -31.77 -14.64 -2.36
CA ALA A 265 -32.52 -15.85 -2.05
C ALA A 265 -33.82 -15.59 -1.27
N PHE A 266 -33.84 -14.59 -0.37
CA PHE A 266 -35.05 -14.21 0.36
C PHE A 266 -36.08 -13.48 -0.50
N SER A 267 -35.63 -12.76 -1.54
CA SER A 267 -36.50 -12.05 -2.49
C SER A 267 -36.86 -12.89 -3.72
N GLY A 268 -36.54 -14.18 -3.74
CA GLY A 268 -36.81 -15.07 -4.89
C GLY A 268 -35.98 -14.76 -6.14
N LEU A 269 -34.91 -13.96 -6.03
CA LEU A 269 -34.05 -13.62 -7.15
C LEU A 269 -32.98 -14.69 -7.39
N SER A 270 -32.58 -14.85 -8.65
CA SER A 270 -31.61 -15.88 -9.03
C SER A 270 -30.20 -15.58 -8.51
N ALA A 271 -29.47 -16.65 -8.15
CA ALA A 271 -28.06 -16.53 -7.79
C ALA A 271 -27.19 -16.09 -9.00
N SER A 272 -27.63 -16.35 -10.24
CA SER A 272 -26.94 -15.87 -11.44
C SER A 272 -26.99 -14.34 -11.57
N SER A 273 -28.16 -13.73 -11.32
CA SER A 273 -28.31 -12.26 -11.32
C SER A 273 -27.51 -11.60 -10.19
N ALA A 274 -27.45 -12.23 -9.01
CA ALA A 274 -26.61 -11.80 -7.90
C ALA A 274 -25.12 -11.75 -8.28
N ILE A 275 -24.61 -12.82 -8.91
CA ILE A 275 -23.21 -12.87 -9.39
C ILE A 275 -22.98 -11.83 -10.48
N LEU A 276 -23.89 -11.71 -11.45
CA LEU A 276 -23.76 -10.77 -12.56
C LEU A 276 -23.63 -9.32 -12.07
N ILE A 277 -24.46 -8.90 -11.11
CA ILE A 277 -24.34 -7.57 -10.49
C ILE A 277 -22.99 -7.41 -9.77
N SER A 278 -22.61 -8.40 -8.97
CA SER A 278 -21.34 -8.37 -8.22
C SER A 278 -20.13 -8.20 -9.14
N GLU A 279 -20.12 -8.91 -10.27
CA GLU A 279 -19.04 -8.86 -11.26
C GLU A 279 -19.05 -7.55 -12.08
N LEU A 280 -20.23 -7.01 -12.43
CA LEU A 280 -20.32 -5.72 -13.11
C LEU A 280 -19.80 -4.58 -12.22
N ILE A 281 -20.06 -4.65 -10.91
CA ILE A 281 -19.45 -3.76 -9.91
C ILE A 281 -17.94 -3.91 -9.88
N LEU A 282 -17.43 -5.14 -9.88
CA LEU A 282 -16.00 -5.40 -9.89
C LEU A 282 -15.34 -4.81 -11.15
N ILE A 283 -15.85 -5.16 -12.34
CA ILE A 283 -15.31 -4.73 -13.64
C ILE A 283 -15.28 -3.21 -13.75
N THR A 284 -16.37 -2.53 -13.35
CA THR A 284 -16.45 -1.07 -13.43
C THR A 284 -15.41 -0.39 -12.54
N ASN A 285 -15.23 -0.90 -11.32
CA ASN A 285 -14.22 -0.36 -10.43
C ASN A 285 -12.80 -0.69 -10.89
N VAL A 286 -12.56 -1.90 -11.43
CA VAL A 286 -11.28 -2.29 -12.06
C VAL A 286 -10.94 -1.33 -13.20
N GLY A 287 -11.90 -1.09 -14.10
CA GLY A 287 -11.76 -0.19 -15.24
C GLY A 287 -11.40 1.23 -14.80
N TYR A 288 -12.11 1.77 -13.79
CA TYR A 288 -11.78 3.06 -13.19
C TYR A 288 -10.35 3.08 -12.62
N GLY A 289 -9.96 2.05 -11.86
CA GLY A 289 -8.63 1.91 -11.29
C GLY A 289 -7.54 1.92 -12.37
N PHE A 290 -7.75 1.20 -13.48
CA PHE A 290 -6.84 1.19 -14.63
C PHE A 290 -6.76 2.55 -15.34
N ILE A 291 -7.89 3.23 -15.53
CA ILE A 291 -7.90 4.59 -16.12
C ILE A 291 -7.08 5.55 -15.26
N CYS A 292 -7.31 5.57 -13.94
CA CYS A 292 -6.52 6.41 -13.04
C CYS A 292 -5.04 6.04 -13.05
N TRP A 293 -4.72 4.75 -13.02
CA TRP A 293 -3.35 4.27 -13.12
C TRP A 293 -2.68 4.72 -14.43
N PHE A 294 -3.39 4.60 -15.56
CA PHE A 294 -2.91 5.08 -16.86
C PHE A 294 -2.67 6.59 -16.85
N VAL A 295 -3.59 7.40 -16.30
CA VAL A 295 -3.41 8.85 -16.15
C VAL A 295 -2.15 9.19 -15.35
N THR A 296 -1.79 8.41 -14.34
CA THR A 296 -0.55 8.64 -13.57
C THR A 296 0.73 8.48 -14.39
N LEU A 297 0.68 7.71 -15.48
CA LEU A 297 1.82 7.57 -16.40
C LEU A 297 2.15 8.89 -17.09
N PHE A 298 1.14 9.75 -17.28
CA PHE A 298 1.26 11.05 -17.94
C PHE A 298 1.32 12.23 -16.96
N TYR A 299 0.89 12.04 -15.72
CA TYR A 299 0.91 13.04 -14.65
C TYR A 299 1.66 12.50 -13.41
N PRO A 300 3.00 12.54 -13.38
CA PRO A 300 3.74 12.23 -12.16
C PRO A 300 3.34 13.20 -11.05
N SER A 301 2.99 12.68 -9.87
CA SER A 301 2.48 13.47 -8.74
C SER A 301 3.39 14.68 -8.46
N ASN A 302 2.84 15.89 -8.53
CA ASN A 302 3.56 17.08 -8.10
C ASN A 302 3.88 16.94 -6.61
N LYS A 303 5.11 17.30 -6.22
CA LYS A 303 5.48 17.45 -4.81
C LYS A 303 4.46 18.39 -4.16
N ALA A 304 3.59 17.87 -3.29
CA ALA A 304 2.76 18.73 -2.46
C ALA A 304 3.73 19.60 -1.64
N SER A 305 3.66 20.91 -1.87
CA SER A 305 4.47 21.94 -1.23
C SER A 305 4.44 21.77 0.29
N GLY A 306 5.62 21.86 0.90
CA GLY A 306 5.88 21.55 2.31
C GLY A 306 4.85 22.16 3.25
N VAL A 307 4.31 21.32 4.14
CA VAL A 307 3.37 21.75 5.18
C VAL A 307 4.20 22.07 6.43
N ASN A 308 4.31 23.35 6.76
CA ASN A 308 4.66 23.81 8.10
C ASN A 308 3.45 23.56 9.02
N LEU A 309 3.39 22.38 9.62
CA LEU A 309 2.42 22.07 10.67
C LEU A 309 2.87 22.74 11.98
N GLN A 310 2.44 23.98 12.23
CA GLN A 310 2.34 24.48 13.61
C GLN A 310 1.16 23.79 14.30
N ILE A 311 1.36 22.53 14.69
CA ILE A 311 0.53 21.91 15.72
C ILE A 311 1.06 22.48 17.02
N ASN A 312 0.29 23.37 17.66
CA ASN A 312 0.64 23.95 18.96
C ASN A 312 1.15 22.86 19.91
N ASN A 313 2.36 23.10 20.42
CA ASN A 313 3.11 22.23 21.32
C ASN A 313 2.26 21.81 22.53
N TYR A 314 1.71 20.61 22.47
CA TYR A 314 1.23 19.88 23.65
C TYR A 314 2.03 18.59 23.78
N GLY A 315 3.01 18.62 24.68
CA GLY A 315 3.58 17.44 25.32
C GLY A 315 4.62 16.67 24.51
N GLU A 316 5.81 17.26 24.34
CA GLU A 316 7.02 16.47 24.13
C GLU A 316 7.28 15.57 25.34
N ARG A 317 7.10 14.27 25.16
CA ARG A 317 8.04 13.17 25.53
C ARG A 317 7.31 11.83 25.38
N ASN A 318 7.95 10.92 24.63
CA ASN A 318 7.72 9.47 24.61
C ASN A 318 6.39 8.92 24.03
N GLN A 319 6.05 9.11 22.73
CA GLN A 319 4.92 8.39 22.10
C GLN A 319 5.09 7.99 20.61
N GLU A 320 6.29 7.67 20.13
CA GLU A 320 6.52 7.30 18.71
C GLU A 320 6.13 5.85 18.29
N LYS A 321 5.71 4.99 19.22
CA LYS A 321 5.46 3.57 18.96
C LYS A 321 3.97 3.29 18.80
N THR A 322 3.44 3.19 17.57
CA THR A 322 2.41 2.16 17.22
C THR A 322 1.89 2.17 15.78
N LEU A 323 1.83 3.29 15.05
CA LEU A 323 1.10 3.30 13.75
C LEU A 323 1.98 3.35 12.48
N TYR A 324 3.29 3.66 12.57
CA TYR A 324 4.24 3.37 11.46
C TYR A 324 4.47 1.86 11.28
N SER A 325 4.07 1.06 12.28
CA SER A 325 4.22 -0.39 12.27
C SER A 325 3.75 -0.96 10.92
N PHE A 326 2.55 -0.63 10.45
CA PHE A 326 1.99 -1.32 9.28
C PHE A 326 2.51 -0.92 7.89
N LEU A 327 3.42 0.05 7.74
CA LEU A 327 3.95 0.42 6.41
C LEU A 327 5.46 0.68 6.41
N SER A 328 6.08 0.92 7.57
CA SER A 328 7.53 1.01 7.71
C SER A 328 8.13 -0.18 8.48
N LEU A 329 7.35 -1.25 8.73
CA LEU A 329 7.89 -2.53 9.19
C LEU A 329 8.84 -3.04 8.10
N PRO A 330 10.13 -3.30 8.41
CA PRO A 330 11.05 -3.91 7.44
C PRO A 330 10.60 -5.30 7.00
N TYR A 331 9.65 -5.91 7.72
CA TYR A 331 8.90 -7.09 7.28
C TYR A 331 8.01 -6.86 6.07
N ILE A 332 7.44 -5.66 5.88
CA ILE A 332 6.56 -5.32 4.75
C ILE A 332 7.40 -4.96 3.52
N TYR A 333 8.52 -4.27 3.75
CA TYR A 333 9.52 -4.06 2.70
C TYR A 333 10.15 -5.38 2.24
N GLY A 334 10.49 -6.28 3.18
CA GLY A 334 10.94 -7.64 2.89
C GLY A 334 9.86 -8.51 2.22
N TYR A 335 8.58 -8.31 2.56
CA TYR A 335 7.46 -9.01 1.94
C TYR A 335 7.22 -8.55 0.50
N LEU A 336 7.24 -7.23 0.25
CA LEU A 336 7.17 -6.64 -1.08
C LEU A 336 8.37 -7.07 -1.95
N GLN A 337 9.60 -7.06 -1.40
CA GLN A 337 10.77 -7.62 -2.07
C GLN A 337 10.62 -9.11 -2.36
N SER A 338 10.07 -9.91 -1.44
CA SER A 338 9.91 -11.35 -1.67
C SER A 338 8.95 -11.67 -2.82
N TYR A 339 7.91 -10.87 -3.00
CA TYR A 339 6.89 -11.05 -4.04
C TYR A 339 7.33 -10.45 -5.40
N LEU A 340 8.09 -9.35 -5.37
CA LEU A 340 8.65 -8.70 -6.57
C LEU A 340 9.99 -9.32 -7.02
N GLY A 341 10.38 -10.50 -6.52
CA GLY A 341 11.60 -11.21 -6.96
C GLY A 341 12.92 -10.76 -6.33
N GLY A 342 12.89 -9.87 -5.33
CA GLY A 342 14.04 -9.38 -4.58
C GLY A 342 14.78 -10.46 -3.77
N ASN A 343 14.10 -11.52 -3.30
CA ASN A 343 14.77 -12.64 -2.61
C ASN A 343 15.65 -13.47 -3.56
N SER A 344 15.21 -13.65 -4.81
CA SER A 344 16.02 -14.30 -5.84
C SER A 344 17.20 -13.41 -6.23
N LEU A 345 16.98 -12.08 -6.32
CA LEU A 345 18.04 -11.09 -6.62
C LEU A 345 19.15 -11.08 -5.57
N GLY A 346 18.80 -11.00 -4.29
CA GLY A 346 19.78 -10.96 -3.20
C GLY A 346 20.64 -12.22 -3.17
N ASN A 347 20.02 -13.39 -3.32
CA ASN A 347 20.75 -14.66 -3.38
C ASN A 347 21.64 -14.78 -4.63
N PHE A 348 21.16 -14.37 -5.80
CA PHE A 348 21.96 -14.33 -7.02
C PHE A 348 23.14 -13.35 -6.91
N TYR A 349 22.88 -12.15 -6.42
CA TYR A 349 23.88 -11.10 -6.20
C TYR A 349 24.99 -11.60 -5.27
N VAL A 350 24.62 -12.17 -4.13
CA VAL A 350 25.60 -12.68 -3.16
C VAL A 350 26.37 -13.88 -3.71
N LYS A 351 25.70 -14.88 -4.30
CA LYS A 351 26.37 -16.10 -4.78
C LYS A 351 27.24 -15.87 -6.01
N LYS A 352 26.83 -14.99 -6.92
CA LYS A 352 27.52 -14.81 -8.21
C LYS A 352 28.53 -13.66 -8.19
N HIS A 353 28.26 -12.58 -7.46
CA HIS A 353 29.06 -11.37 -7.53
C HIS A 353 29.80 -11.06 -6.22
N VAL A 354 29.11 -11.16 -5.07
CA VAL A 354 29.77 -10.90 -3.77
C VAL A 354 30.74 -12.01 -3.40
N GLN A 355 30.36 -13.28 -3.53
CA GLN A 355 31.22 -14.46 -3.30
C GLN A 355 32.09 -14.35 -2.01
N PRO A 356 31.46 -14.13 -0.83
CA PRO A 356 32.20 -13.99 0.41
C PRO A 356 32.90 -15.29 0.79
N THR A 357 34.15 -15.18 1.23
CA THR A 357 34.89 -16.30 1.82
C THR A 357 34.52 -16.46 3.29
N LYS A 358 34.78 -17.65 3.86
CA LYS A 358 34.58 -17.89 5.30
C LYS A 358 35.43 -16.90 6.13
N LYS A 359 34.85 -16.34 7.18
CA LYS A 359 35.48 -15.40 8.11
C LYS A 359 36.00 -14.09 7.48
N CYS A 360 35.47 -13.69 6.32
CA CYS A 360 35.82 -12.39 5.74
C CYS A 360 35.18 -11.22 6.52
N HIS A 361 35.87 -10.09 6.52
CA HIS A 361 35.37 -8.82 7.02
C HIS A 361 34.71 -8.05 5.88
N ILE A 362 33.45 -7.69 6.08
CA ILE A 362 32.61 -6.98 5.14
C ILE A 362 32.21 -5.64 5.73
N LEU A 363 32.50 -4.57 4.98
CA LEU A 363 31.96 -3.24 5.22
C LEU A 363 30.79 -3.00 4.27
N ASP A 364 29.63 -2.58 4.77
CA ASP A 364 28.46 -2.26 3.96
C ASP A 364 28.08 -0.79 4.12
N ILE A 365 28.30 -0.02 3.06
CA ILE A 365 28.05 1.42 3.00
C ILE A 365 26.65 1.65 2.39
N GLY A 366 25.73 2.17 3.21
CA GLY A 366 24.31 2.24 2.89
C GLY A 366 23.60 0.90 3.12
N CYS A 367 23.88 0.26 4.25
CA CYS A 367 23.40 -1.10 4.53
C CYS A 367 21.88 -1.22 4.67
N GLY A 368 21.17 -0.09 4.80
CA GLY A 368 19.75 -0.05 5.06
C GLY A 368 19.38 -0.90 6.28
N PRO A 369 18.29 -1.69 6.23
CA PRO A 369 17.89 -2.54 7.34
C PRO A 369 18.77 -3.80 7.54
N GLY A 370 19.91 -3.93 6.84
CA GLY A 370 20.84 -5.06 6.97
C GLY A 370 20.33 -6.38 6.35
N THR A 371 19.34 -6.33 5.47
CA THR A 371 18.68 -7.54 4.93
C THR A 371 19.56 -8.42 4.05
N ILE A 372 20.72 -7.91 3.60
CA ILE A 372 21.71 -8.70 2.86
C ILE A 372 22.30 -9.84 3.69
N LEU A 373 22.32 -9.70 5.03
CA LEU A 373 22.76 -10.74 5.96
C LEU A 373 21.94 -12.04 5.88
N ASN A 374 20.71 -11.98 5.35
CA ASN A 374 19.93 -13.20 5.13
C ASN A 374 20.52 -14.11 4.03
N TYR A 375 21.43 -13.59 3.21
CA TYR A 375 22.04 -14.31 2.08
C TYR A 375 23.54 -14.51 2.25
N LEU A 376 24.17 -13.79 3.18
CA LEU A 376 25.58 -13.94 3.52
C LEU A 376 25.80 -15.13 4.45
N PRO A 377 26.98 -15.78 4.42
CA PRO A 377 27.34 -16.84 5.36
C PRO A 377 27.21 -16.39 6.82
N GLU A 378 27.01 -17.35 7.73
CA GLU A 378 26.91 -17.08 9.17
C GLU A 378 28.24 -16.64 9.78
N ASP A 379 29.36 -17.13 9.24
CA ASP A 379 30.71 -16.98 9.79
C ASP A 379 31.46 -15.79 9.17
N ILE A 380 30.84 -14.62 9.07
CA ILE A 380 31.48 -13.37 8.59
C ILE A 380 31.55 -12.33 9.70
N PHE A 381 32.44 -11.36 9.54
CA PHE A 381 32.45 -10.14 10.34
C PHE A 381 31.84 -9.01 9.52
N TYR A 382 30.69 -8.48 9.96
CA TYR A 382 29.93 -7.49 9.18
C TYR A 382 29.79 -6.17 9.93
N GLU A 383 30.11 -5.08 9.25
CA GLU A 383 29.91 -3.72 9.72
C GLU A 383 29.07 -2.92 8.73
N GLY A 384 27.89 -2.46 9.16
CA GLY A 384 26.95 -1.72 8.32
C GLY A 384 26.79 -0.27 8.75
N TYR A 385 26.85 0.65 7.78
CA TYR A 385 26.64 2.08 7.99
C TYR A 385 25.45 2.56 7.15
N ASP A 386 24.54 3.32 7.76
CA ASP A 386 23.42 3.96 7.07
C ASP A 386 23.05 5.28 7.76
N ILE A 387 22.57 6.26 7.00
CA ILE A 387 22.13 7.56 7.55
C ILE A 387 20.79 7.45 8.30
N ASN A 388 19.99 6.43 7.98
CA ASN A 388 18.66 6.26 8.53
C ASN A 388 18.68 5.53 9.87
N SER A 389 18.50 6.29 10.95
CA SER A 389 18.47 5.76 12.32
C SER A 389 17.49 4.61 12.52
N LYS A 390 16.33 4.61 11.84
CA LYS A 390 15.31 3.56 11.95
C LYS A 390 15.75 2.25 11.33
N TYR A 391 16.50 2.32 10.22
CA TYR A 391 17.08 1.13 9.60
C TYR A 391 18.14 0.52 10.50
N ILE A 392 18.99 1.34 11.10
CA ILE A 392 20.02 0.90 12.04
C ILE A 392 19.40 0.33 13.31
N GLU A 393 18.37 0.95 13.88
CA GLU A 393 17.63 0.40 15.04
C GLU A 393 17.05 -0.98 14.74
N PHE A 394 16.44 -1.16 13.56
CA PHE A 394 15.93 -2.45 13.14
C PHE A 394 17.05 -3.48 12.94
N ALA A 395 18.12 -3.09 12.25
CA ALA A 395 19.23 -3.97 11.96
C ALA A 395 19.92 -4.44 13.25
N LYS A 396 20.18 -3.53 14.20
CA LYS A 396 20.65 -3.85 15.55
C LYS A 396 19.73 -4.84 16.24
N LYS A 397 18.41 -4.62 16.20
CA LYS A 397 17.46 -5.50 16.87
C LYS A 397 17.39 -6.91 16.25
N LYS A 398 17.53 -7.02 14.93
CA LYS A 398 17.33 -8.29 14.20
C LYS A 398 18.63 -9.07 14.00
N TYR A 399 19.74 -8.38 13.84
CA TYR A 399 21.03 -8.93 13.40
C TYR A 399 22.16 -8.61 14.40
N MET A 400 21.84 -8.32 15.68
CA MET A 400 22.85 -8.04 16.71
C MET A 400 23.94 -9.12 16.80
N ASP A 401 23.58 -10.39 16.63
CA ASP A 401 24.53 -11.51 16.70
C ASP A 401 25.27 -11.76 15.37
N ARG A 402 24.95 -10.99 14.33
CA ARG A 402 25.45 -11.16 12.95
C ARG A 402 26.29 -10.00 12.43
N GLY A 403 26.24 -8.83 13.07
CA GLY A 403 27.00 -7.67 12.62
C GLY A 403 26.84 -6.44 13.52
N GLN A 404 27.73 -5.47 13.32
CA GLN A 404 27.71 -4.18 13.98
C GLN A 404 27.10 -3.13 13.06
N PHE A 405 26.31 -2.21 13.62
CA PHE A 405 25.57 -1.23 12.83
C PHE A 405 25.71 0.19 13.38
N TYR A 406 25.93 1.16 12.49
CA TYR A 406 26.23 2.54 12.85
C TYR A 406 25.37 3.52 12.05
N CYS A 407 24.73 4.45 12.76
CA CYS A 407 23.93 5.50 12.14
C CYS A 407 24.82 6.70 11.83
N LYS A 408 25.40 6.74 10.63
CA LYS A 408 26.35 7.79 10.20
C LYS A 408 26.26 8.04 8.70
N ARG A 409 26.57 9.26 8.27
CA ARG A 409 26.80 9.55 6.84
C ARG A 409 28.11 8.93 6.36
N VAL A 410 28.20 8.67 5.06
CA VAL A 410 29.41 8.15 4.39
C VAL A 410 30.65 8.98 4.74
N ASN A 411 30.51 10.31 4.83
CA ASN A 411 31.61 11.24 5.12
C ASN A 411 31.98 11.32 6.62
N GLU A 412 31.18 10.73 7.51
CA GLU A 412 31.33 10.82 8.98
C GLU A 412 31.72 9.47 9.60
N MET A 413 32.04 8.47 8.77
CA MET A 413 32.37 7.14 9.23
C MET A 413 33.71 7.13 9.99
N ASN A 414 33.65 7.04 11.32
CA ASN A 414 34.82 6.75 12.17
C ASN A 414 35.18 5.27 12.02
N ILE A 415 35.83 4.93 10.91
CA ILE A 415 36.44 3.62 10.72
C ILE A 415 37.92 3.81 11.03
N ASP A 416 38.44 3.02 11.97
CA ASP A 416 39.87 3.01 12.33
C ASP A 416 40.75 2.97 11.07
N GLU A 417 41.83 3.77 11.05
CA GLU A 417 42.77 3.82 9.93
C GLU A 417 43.43 2.47 9.67
N GLN A 418 43.54 1.64 10.71
CA GLN A 418 44.11 0.29 10.63
C GLN A 418 43.10 -0.79 10.20
N SER A 419 41.79 -0.54 10.30
CA SER A 419 40.76 -1.48 9.87
C SER A 419 40.73 -1.58 8.35
N LYS A 420 41.08 -2.75 7.83
CA LYS A 420 40.95 -3.10 6.41
C LYS A 420 40.00 -4.28 6.21
N TYR A 421 39.13 -4.20 5.20
CA TYR A 421 38.11 -5.19 4.86
C TYR A 421 38.49 -5.97 3.60
N GLU A 422 38.09 -7.24 3.50
CA GLU A 422 38.21 -7.99 2.24
C GLU A 422 37.17 -7.54 1.22
N ILE A 423 35.95 -7.20 1.68
CA ILE A 423 34.83 -6.83 0.82
C ILE A 423 34.21 -5.54 1.31
N VAL A 424 33.98 -4.61 0.40
CA VAL A 424 33.10 -3.46 0.62
C VAL A 424 31.84 -3.65 -0.23
N LEU A 425 30.67 -3.38 0.33
CA LEU A 425 29.38 -3.43 -0.34
C LEU A 425 28.77 -2.03 -0.43
N SER A 426 28.12 -1.75 -1.55
CA SER A 426 27.25 -0.59 -1.70
C SER A 426 26.07 -0.96 -2.59
N THR A 427 24.95 -1.30 -1.97
CA THR A 427 23.77 -1.82 -2.67
C THR A 427 22.69 -0.75 -2.73
N ALA A 428 22.27 -0.39 -3.94
CA ALA A 428 21.22 0.60 -4.20
C ALA A 428 21.50 1.95 -3.51
N LEU A 429 22.72 2.46 -3.65
CA LEU A 429 23.15 3.72 -3.03
C LEU A 429 23.70 4.73 -4.05
N LEU A 430 24.48 4.32 -5.04
CA LEU A 430 25.18 5.25 -5.95
C LEU A 430 24.24 6.16 -6.73
N HIS A 431 23.04 5.69 -7.05
CA HIS A 431 22.02 6.49 -7.73
C HIS A 431 21.39 7.60 -6.85
N HIS A 432 21.60 7.56 -5.53
CA HIS A 432 21.23 8.64 -4.61
C HIS A 432 22.33 9.71 -4.45
N LEU A 433 23.54 9.44 -4.92
CA LEU A 433 24.72 10.27 -4.70
C LEU A 433 25.05 11.08 -5.95
N GLU A 434 25.36 12.37 -5.75
CA GLU A 434 25.98 13.19 -6.80
C GLU A 434 27.38 12.65 -7.14
N ASP A 435 27.97 13.11 -8.25
CA ASP A 435 29.27 12.58 -8.72
C ASP A 435 30.38 12.75 -7.68
N SER A 436 30.43 13.88 -6.98
CA SER A 436 31.42 14.15 -5.92
C SER A 436 31.27 13.21 -4.72
N GLU A 437 30.03 12.90 -4.32
CA GLU A 437 29.74 11.97 -3.23
C GLU A 437 30.01 10.52 -3.63
N ALA A 438 29.68 10.14 -4.86
CA ALA A 438 30.00 8.83 -5.40
C ALA A 438 31.52 8.61 -5.51
N GLU A 439 32.27 9.60 -5.99
CA GLU A 439 33.74 9.59 -5.97
C GLU A 439 34.29 9.41 -4.56
N ASN A 440 33.71 10.12 -3.59
CA ASN A 440 34.13 9.96 -2.21
C ASN A 440 33.87 8.54 -1.67
N LEU A 441 32.73 7.92 -2.03
CA LEU A 441 32.45 6.53 -1.69
C LEU A 441 33.48 5.58 -2.30
N PHE A 442 33.84 5.75 -3.58
CA PHE A 442 34.89 4.92 -4.21
C PHE A 442 36.25 5.12 -3.53
N ARG A 443 36.63 6.36 -3.21
CA ARG A 443 37.86 6.68 -2.48
C ARG A 443 37.92 6.02 -1.10
N ILE A 444 36.85 6.14 -0.31
CA ILE A 444 36.75 5.51 1.01
C ILE A 444 36.84 3.99 0.88
N SER A 445 36.08 3.41 -0.06
CA SER A 445 36.08 1.97 -0.32
C SER A 445 37.49 1.48 -0.67
N TYR A 446 38.19 2.17 -1.59
CA TYR A 446 39.56 1.82 -1.96
C TYR A 446 40.49 1.87 -0.75
N ASN A 447 40.45 2.93 0.06
CA ASN A 447 41.33 3.08 1.21
C ASN A 447 41.10 1.99 2.27
N LYS A 448 39.85 1.60 2.49
CA LYS A 448 39.46 0.60 3.49
C LYS A 448 39.60 -0.85 3.02
N LEU A 449 39.81 -1.12 1.74
CA LEU A 449 40.06 -2.48 1.27
C LEU A 449 41.48 -2.98 1.62
N LYS A 450 41.60 -4.27 1.94
CA LYS A 450 42.89 -4.99 1.94
C LYS A 450 43.44 -5.11 0.52
N THR A 451 44.74 -5.40 0.39
CA THR A 451 45.31 -5.86 -0.90
C THR A 451 44.52 -7.09 -1.36
N ASN A 452 44.17 -7.16 -2.66
CA ASN A 452 43.26 -8.17 -3.23
C ASN A 452 41.78 -8.09 -2.79
N GLY A 453 41.41 -7.13 -1.94
CA GLY A 453 40.02 -6.86 -1.61
C GLY A 453 39.27 -6.19 -2.77
N TYR A 454 37.94 -6.22 -2.72
CA TYR A 454 37.11 -5.62 -3.76
C TYR A 454 35.83 -4.97 -3.23
N LEU A 455 35.39 -3.93 -3.94
CA LEU A 455 34.08 -3.29 -3.78
C LEU A 455 33.08 -3.98 -4.72
N VAL A 456 31.87 -4.28 -4.24
CA VAL A 456 30.75 -4.72 -5.08
C VAL A 456 29.57 -3.76 -4.93
N THR A 457 29.05 -3.29 -6.07
CA THR A 457 27.88 -2.41 -6.11
C THR A 457 26.72 -3.03 -6.89
N LEU A 458 25.50 -2.55 -6.65
CA LEU A 458 24.29 -2.95 -7.39
C LEU A 458 23.34 -1.75 -7.46
N ASP A 459 23.19 -1.15 -8.64
CA ASP A 459 22.40 0.06 -8.82
C ASP A 459 21.53 -0.01 -10.09
N PRO A 460 20.40 0.71 -10.14
CA PRO A 460 19.66 0.89 -11.39
C PRO A 460 20.55 1.53 -12.46
N VAL A 461 20.35 1.17 -13.73
CA VAL A 461 21.20 1.65 -14.83
C VAL A 461 20.43 1.93 -16.10
N TYR A 462 20.83 2.98 -16.80
CA TYR A 462 20.39 3.24 -18.18
C TYR A 462 21.26 2.49 -19.20
N HIS A 463 20.65 1.98 -20.27
CA HIS A 463 21.42 1.45 -21.40
C HIS A 463 20.76 1.76 -22.76
N LYS A 464 21.56 1.69 -23.83
CA LYS A 464 21.06 1.81 -25.22
C LYS A 464 20.16 0.61 -25.56
N GLY A 465 19.02 0.87 -26.21
CA GLY A 465 18.03 -0.15 -26.54
C GLY A 465 17.22 -0.67 -25.34
N GLN A 466 17.20 0.05 -24.22
CA GLN A 466 16.40 -0.31 -23.05
C GLN A 466 14.91 -0.18 -23.33
N ASN A 467 14.13 -1.16 -22.86
CA ASN A 467 12.67 -1.13 -22.97
C ASN A 467 12.11 0.19 -22.37
N PRO A 468 11.20 0.90 -23.07
CA PRO A 468 10.63 2.16 -22.60
C PRO A 468 10.04 2.10 -21.19
N ILE A 469 9.39 0.99 -20.83
CA ILE A 469 8.82 0.76 -19.48
C ILE A 469 9.94 0.69 -18.44
N SER A 470 11.01 -0.05 -18.72
CA SER A 470 12.16 -0.17 -17.81
C SER A 470 12.85 1.18 -17.61
N ARG A 471 13.07 1.91 -18.71
CA ARG A 471 13.65 3.25 -18.70
C ARG A 471 12.77 4.23 -17.91
N PHE A 472 11.45 4.13 -18.07
CA PHE A 472 10.49 4.92 -17.32
C PHE A 472 10.52 4.61 -15.82
N ILE A 473 10.48 3.34 -15.40
CA ILE A 473 10.50 2.98 -13.97
C ILE A 473 11.79 3.50 -13.32
N ILE A 474 12.94 3.31 -13.97
CA ILE A 474 14.22 3.82 -13.47
C ILE A 474 14.23 5.35 -13.38
N SER A 475 13.60 6.05 -14.33
CA SER A 475 13.46 7.52 -14.26
C SER A 475 12.58 8.01 -13.09
N LYS A 476 11.83 7.10 -12.46
CA LYS A 476 10.98 7.38 -11.29
C LYS A 476 11.58 6.81 -10.00
N ASP A 477 12.79 6.26 -10.04
CA ASP A 477 13.52 5.91 -8.84
C ASP A 477 13.76 7.18 -7.99
N ARG A 478 13.86 7.00 -6.67
CA ARG A 478 14.10 8.11 -5.74
C ARG A 478 15.53 8.65 -5.86
N GLY A 479 16.48 7.85 -6.34
CA GLY A 479 17.81 8.34 -6.65
C GLY A 479 17.81 9.18 -7.91
N GLN A 480 18.24 10.43 -7.78
CA GLN A 480 18.20 11.43 -8.86
C GLN A 480 19.41 11.34 -9.81
N HIS A 481 20.37 10.47 -9.53
CA HIS A 481 21.66 10.38 -10.22
C HIS A 481 21.86 8.98 -10.82
N VAL A 482 20.82 8.41 -11.43
CA VAL A 482 20.98 7.16 -12.19
C VAL A 482 21.84 7.43 -13.43
N ARG A 483 22.88 6.62 -13.62
CA ARG A 483 23.84 6.75 -14.72
C ARG A 483 23.69 5.59 -15.70
N ASP A 484 24.35 5.68 -16.85
CA ASP A 484 24.58 4.48 -17.66
C ASP A 484 25.80 3.71 -17.13
N ALA A 485 26.05 2.52 -17.70
CA ALA A 485 27.13 1.66 -17.25
C ALA A 485 28.51 2.34 -17.39
N GLN A 486 28.70 3.13 -18.45
CA GLN A 486 29.96 3.86 -18.70
C GLN A 486 30.16 4.99 -17.69
N GLY A 487 29.11 5.72 -17.33
CA GLY A 487 29.16 6.75 -16.31
C GLY A 487 29.52 6.18 -14.94
N TYR A 488 28.92 5.05 -14.54
CA TYR A 488 29.30 4.37 -13.30
C TYR A 488 30.75 3.87 -13.33
N GLU A 489 31.17 3.23 -14.42
CA GLU A 489 32.53 2.73 -14.60
C GLU A 489 33.56 3.86 -14.58
N GLY A 490 33.26 5.00 -15.21
CA GLY A 490 34.13 6.17 -15.27
C GLY A 490 34.44 6.75 -13.89
N LEU A 491 33.46 6.78 -12.98
CA LEU A 491 33.67 7.21 -11.59
C LEU A 491 34.53 6.19 -10.82
N ALA A 492 34.27 4.89 -10.99
CA ALA A 492 35.04 3.84 -10.33
C ALA A 492 36.51 3.80 -10.79
N ARG A 493 36.76 3.97 -12.10
CA ARG A 493 38.11 3.92 -12.70
C ARG A 493 39.06 5.02 -12.26
N LYS A 494 38.55 6.10 -11.64
CA LYS A 494 39.39 7.12 -11.01
C LYS A 494 40.18 6.58 -9.80
N TYR A 495 39.69 5.51 -9.17
CA TYR A 495 40.26 4.93 -7.96
C TYR A 495 40.68 3.46 -8.11
N PHE A 496 40.02 2.71 -8.98
CA PHE A 496 40.26 1.29 -9.19
C PHE A 496 40.75 1.02 -10.61
N ASN A 497 41.93 0.40 -10.76
CA ASN A 497 42.47 0.07 -12.08
C ASN A 497 41.72 -1.11 -12.73
N ASN A 498 41.20 -2.04 -11.91
CA ASN A 498 40.45 -3.21 -12.36
C ASN A 498 38.98 -3.11 -11.92
N VAL A 499 38.09 -2.85 -12.88
CA VAL A 499 36.64 -2.72 -12.68
C VAL A 499 35.93 -3.65 -13.67
N GLU A 500 35.18 -4.62 -13.13
CA GLU A 500 34.28 -5.48 -13.89
C GLU A 500 32.86 -4.91 -13.82
N VAL A 501 32.18 -4.81 -14.97
CA VAL A 501 30.83 -4.24 -15.07
C VAL A 501 29.89 -5.26 -15.69
N HIS A 502 28.78 -5.54 -15.00
CA HIS A 502 27.75 -6.48 -15.45
C HIS A 502 26.38 -5.81 -15.46
N VAL A 503 25.77 -5.69 -16.65
CA VAL A 503 24.41 -5.17 -16.80
C VAL A 503 23.41 -6.32 -16.89
N ILE A 504 22.48 -6.37 -15.94
CA ILE A 504 21.41 -7.35 -15.87
C ILE A 504 20.14 -6.72 -16.45
N LYS A 505 19.58 -7.36 -17.48
CA LYS A 505 18.36 -6.90 -18.15
C LYS A 505 17.17 -7.78 -17.75
N GLY A 506 16.06 -7.15 -17.35
CA GLY A 506 14.78 -7.85 -17.17
C GLY A 506 14.79 -8.87 -16.03
N TRP A 507 15.33 -8.49 -14.86
CA TRP A 507 15.52 -9.42 -13.74
C TRP A 507 14.24 -10.11 -13.25
N THR A 508 13.08 -9.45 -13.35
CA THR A 508 11.81 -10.01 -12.90
C THR A 508 10.83 -10.15 -14.07
N ARG A 509 10.11 -11.27 -14.13
CA ARG A 509 9.05 -11.51 -15.15
C ARG A 509 7.86 -10.55 -15.01
N VAL A 510 7.71 -9.90 -13.85
CA VAL A 510 6.56 -9.05 -13.50
C VAL A 510 6.88 -7.56 -13.65
N MET A 511 8.13 -7.14 -13.44
CA MET A 511 8.58 -5.75 -13.57
C MET A 511 9.96 -5.68 -14.28
N PRO A 512 10.03 -5.17 -15.52
CA PRO A 512 11.29 -5.09 -16.26
C PRO A 512 12.21 -4.02 -15.65
N TYR A 513 13.13 -4.44 -14.78
CA TYR A 513 14.14 -3.58 -14.15
C TYR A 513 15.53 -3.94 -14.65
N THR A 514 16.38 -2.93 -14.89
CA THR A 514 17.77 -3.11 -15.32
C THR A 514 18.72 -2.66 -14.22
N LEU A 515 19.71 -3.49 -13.92
CA LEU A 515 20.67 -3.26 -12.84
C LEU A 515 22.09 -3.31 -13.39
N CYS A 516 22.96 -2.46 -12.88
CA CYS A 516 24.40 -2.53 -13.06
C CYS A 516 25.04 -3.07 -11.79
N ILE A 517 25.84 -4.10 -11.93
CA ILE A 517 26.74 -4.59 -10.89
C ILE A 517 28.15 -4.20 -11.28
N MET A 518 28.86 -3.54 -10.38
CA MET A 518 30.30 -3.33 -10.53
C MET A 518 31.06 -4.13 -9.49
N LYS A 519 32.20 -4.68 -9.90
CA LYS A 519 33.18 -5.30 -9.00
C LYS A 519 34.53 -4.63 -9.23
N CYS A 520 34.98 -3.86 -8.25
CA CYS A 520 36.17 -3.01 -8.34
C CYS A 520 37.26 -3.57 -7.43
N TYR A 521 38.38 -4.03 -8.00
CA TYR A 521 39.44 -4.70 -7.25
C TYR A 521 40.54 -3.72 -6.85
N LYS A 522 40.92 -3.76 -5.58
CA LYS A 522 42.16 -3.14 -5.12
C LYS A 522 43.33 -4.01 -5.60
N ASN A 523 44.30 -3.37 -6.25
CA ASN A 523 45.40 -4.01 -6.96
C ASN A 523 46.01 -5.22 -6.20
N ARG A 524 46.42 -6.22 -6.98
CA ARG A 524 47.22 -7.37 -6.55
C ARG A 524 48.55 -6.96 -5.96
#